data_AF-A0A3M0CSD5-F1
#
_entry.id   AF-A0A3M0CSD5-F1
#
_cell.length_a   1.000
_cell.length_b   1.000
_cell.length_c   1.000
_cell.angle_alpha   90.00
_cell.angle_beta   90.00
_cell.angle_gamma   90.00
#
_symmetry.space_group_name_H-M   'P 1'
#
loop_
_entity.id
_entity.type
_entity.pdbx_description
1 polymer ?
#
loop_
_entity_poly.entity_id
_entity_poly.type
_entity_poly.pdbx_seq_one_letter_code
_entity_poly.pdbx_strand_id
1 'polypeptide(L)'
;MAAMPDPVTPNAALDAASADTAENPPAQDGEQPARAHRGMVALVIGLGLVFLLLFGIVVATIAFRLSGGGQEQAVSPAPADDTAVMHVRPDGAELIAATWSDEGLLLHFRNASGDHLVLVNAETGREIRRYSLPR
;
A
#
# COMPACT_ATOMS: atom_id res chain seq x y z
N MET A 1 -55.74 -84.26 -35.83
CA MET A 1 -55.85 -84.71 -34.43
C MET A 1 -55.23 -83.64 -33.56
N ALA A 2 -56.04 -83.09 -32.66
CA ALA A 2 -55.73 -81.94 -31.83
C ALA A 2 -54.88 -82.31 -30.60
N ALA A 3 -54.02 -81.39 -30.18
CA ALA A 3 -53.58 -81.28 -28.79
C ALA A 3 -53.37 -79.78 -28.47
N MET A 4 -54.26 -79.26 -27.63
CA MET A 4 -54.15 -78.05 -26.80
C MET A 4 -54.02 -78.60 -25.35
N PRO A 5 -53.34 -77.98 -24.35
CA PRO A 5 -53.47 -76.56 -23.97
C PRO A 5 -52.26 -75.83 -23.29
N ASP A 6 -52.26 -74.48 -23.37
CA ASP A 6 -52.11 -73.40 -22.34
C ASP A 6 -51.05 -73.48 -21.18
N PRO A 7 -50.80 -72.40 -20.39
CA PRO A 7 -50.78 -70.93 -20.60
C PRO A 7 -49.57 -70.21 -19.91
N VAL A 8 -49.58 -68.86 -19.92
CA VAL A 8 -48.84 -67.88 -19.06
C VAL A 8 -47.30 -67.85 -19.20
N THR A 9 -46.59 -66.72 -19.29
CA THR A 9 -46.70 -65.43 -18.58
C THR A 9 -45.75 -64.40 -19.25
N PRO A 10 -45.88 -63.10 -18.93
CA PRO A 10 -45.36 -61.96 -19.68
C PRO A 10 -43.92 -61.57 -19.29
N ASN A 11 -43.36 -60.62 -20.04
CA ASN A 11 -42.17 -59.82 -19.70
C ASN A 11 -40.82 -60.54 -19.72
N ALA A 12 -40.18 -60.59 -20.88
CA ALA A 12 -38.73 -60.82 -20.95
C ALA A 12 -38.01 -60.09 -22.11
N ALA A 13 -38.71 -59.34 -22.97
CA ALA A 13 -38.08 -58.75 -24.16
C ALA A 13 -38.32 -57.24 -24.31
N LEU A 14 -38.93 -56.57 -23.33
CA LEU A 14 -38.85 -55.10 -23.22
C LEU A 14 -37.49 -54.62 -22.67
N ASP A 15 -36.65 -55.53 -22.16
CA ASP A 15 -35.36 -55.21 -21.54
C ASP A 15 -34.15 -55.26 -22.49
N ALA A 16 -34.34 -55.66 -23.76
CA ALA A 16 -33.22 -55.88 -24.70
C ALA A 16 -32.96 -54.73 -25.69
N ALA A 17 -33.83 -53.71 -25.76
CA ALA A 17 -33.70 -52.64 -26.77
C ALA A 17 -33.42 -51.24 -26.19
N SER A 18 -33.18 -51.13 -24.88
CA SER A 18 -32.83 -49.87 -24.20
C SER A 18 -31.35 -49.76 -23.84
N ALA A 19 -30.50 -50.67 -24.34
CA ALA A 19 -29.08 -50.74 -23.99
C ALA A 19 -28.13 -50.29 -25.12
N ASP A 20 -28.64 -49.62 -26.17
CA ASP A 20 -27.81 -48.98 -27.20
C ASP A 20 -27.76 -47.45 -27.01
N THR A 21 -27.52 -47.05 -25.77
CA THR A 21 -27.07 -45.70 -25.43
C THR A 21 -25.88 -45.84 -24.49
N ALA A 22 -24.85 -46.55 -24.98
CA ALA A 22 -23.49 -46.26 -24.59
C ALA A 22 -23.04 -45.02 -25.37
N GLU A 23 -23.70 -43.88 -25.10
CA GLU A 23 -23.13 -42.58 -25.40
C GLU A 23 -21.91 -42.45 -24.51
N ASN A 24 -20.76 -42.85 -25.04
CA ASN A 24 -19.47 -42.57 -24.46
C ASN A 24 -19.28 -41.05 -24.59
N PRO A 25 -19.41 -40.23 -23.52
CA PRO A 25 -18.99 -38.85 -23.64
C PRO A 25 -17.50 -38.85 -24.01
N PRO A 26 -17.04 -37.96 -24.90
CA PRO A 26 -15.60 -37.81 -25.11
C PRO A 26 -14.98 -37.60 -23.73
N ALA A 27 -14.01 -38.44 -23.39
CA ALA A 27 -13.20 -38.31 -22.20
C ALA A 27 -12.80 -36.83 -22.10
N GLN A 28 -13.39 -36.12 -21.15
CA GLN A 28 -12.97 -34.77 -20.87
C GLN A 28 -11.55 -34.89 -20.36
N ASP A 29 -10.60 -34.40 -21.16
CA ASP A 29 -9.18 -34.31 -20.88
C ASP A 29 -8.97 -33.63 -19.51
N GLY A 30 -8.95 -34.46 -18.46
CA GLY A 30 -8.94 -34.07 -17.05
C GLY A 30 -7.59 -33.55 -16.56
N GLU A 31 -6.73 -33.05 -17.43
CA GLU A 31 -5.35 -32.67 -17.07
C GLU A 31 -5.09 -31.15 -17.05
N GLN A 32 -6.06 -30.30 -17.37
CA GLN A 32 -5.89 -28.84 -17.33
C GLN A 32 -6.50 -28.02 -16.16
N PRO A 33 -7.12 -28.56 -15.09
CA PRO A 33 -7.54 -27.70 -13.97
C PRO A 33 -6.43 -27.43 -12.95
N ALA A 34 -5.43 -28.31 -12.80
CA ALA A 34 -4.46 -28.21 -11.70
C ALA A 34 -3.41 -27.10 -11.88
N ARG A 35 -2.88 -26.91 -13.11
CA ARG A 35 -1.89 -25.86 -13.38
C ARG A 35 -2.50 -24.47 -13.50
N ALA A 36 -3.66 -24.34 -14.14
CA ALA A 36 -4.38 -23.07 -14.26
C ALA A 36 -4.84 -22.56 -12.88
N HIS A 37 -5.36 -23.45 -12.03
CA HIS A 37 -5.75 -23.10 -10.66
C HIS A 37 -4.55 -22.72 -9.79
N ARG A 38 -3.43 -23.45 -9.90
CA ARG A 38 -2.18 -23.09 -9.20
C ARG A 38 -1.61 -21.75 -9.67
N GLY A 39 -1.69 -21.45 -10.96
CA GLY A 39 -1.27 -20.16 -11.52
C GLY A 39 -2.14 -19.01 -11.01
N MET A 40 -3.45 -19.19 -10.96
CA MET A 40 -4.37 -18.20 -10.41
C MET A 40 -4.12 -17.94 -8.92
N VAL A 41 -3.95 -18.99 -8.12
CA VAL A 41 -3.63 -18.86 -6.69
C VAL A 41 -2.27 -18.18 -6.48
N ALA A 42 -1.25 -18.54 -7.27
CA ALA A 42 0.06 -17.89 -7.20
C ALA A 42 -0.01 -16.39 -7.54
N LEU A 43 -0.82 -16.01 -8.53
CA LEU A 43 -1.01 -14.61 -8.91
C LEU A 43 -1.72 -13.82 -7.81
N VAL A 44 -2.77 -14.40 -7.20
CA VAL A 44 -3.49 -13.77 -6.08
C VAL A 44 -2.58 -13.58 -4.86
N ILE A 45 -1.78 -14.60 -4.51
CA ILE A 45 -0.82 -14.50 -3.41
C ILE A 45 0.25 -13.44 -3.71
N GLY A 46 0.79 -13.45 -4.93
CA GLY A 46 1.77 -12.44 -5.36
C GLY A 46 1.21 -11.02 -5.31
N LEU A 47 0.00 -10.82 -5.83
CA LEU A 47 -0.68 -9.54 -5.80
C LEU A 47 -0.96 -9.09 -4.36
N GLY A 48 -1.39 -10.00 -3.49
CA GLY A 48 -1.59 -9.74 -2.06
C GLY A 48 -0.32 -9.29 -1.35
N LEU A 49 0.82 -9.93 -1.64
CA LEU A 49 2.13 -9.53 -1.08
C LEU A 49 2.56 -8.14 -1.57
N VAL A 50 2.35 -7.82 -2.84
CA VAL A 50 2.63 -6.49 -3.40
C VAL A 50 1.78 -5.43 -2.71
N PHE A 51 0.49 -5.70 -2.51
CA PHE A 51 -0.40 -4.79 -1.79
C PHE A 51 0.01 -4.61 -0.32
N LEU A 52 0.38 -5.68 0.38
CA LEU A 52 0.88 -5.60 1.75
C LEU A 52 2.16 -4.77 1.85
N LEU A 53 3.08 -4.94 0.89
CA LEU A 53 4.31 -4.15 0.84
C LEU A 53 4.02 -2.67 0.60
N LEU A 54 3.19 -2.35 -0.40
CA LEU A 54 2.78 -0.97 -0.69
C LEU A 54 2.05 -0.33 0.48
N PHE A 55 1.10 -1.04 1.08
CA PHE A 55 0.36 -0.55 2.24
C PHE A 55 1.29 -0.33 3.43
N GLY A 56 2.22 -1.26 3.68
CA GLY A 56 3.24 -1.11 4.70
C GLY A 56 4.09 0.15 4.50
N ILE A 57 4.53 0.42 3.26
CA ILE A 57 5.26 1.64 2.91
C ILE A 57 4.42 2.88 3.20
N VAL A 58 3.14 2.91 2.83
CA VAL A 58 2.25 4.06 3.09
C VAL A 58 2.08 4.30 4.59
N VAL A 59 1.80 3.24 5.36
CA VAL A 59 1.63 3.35 6.82
C VAL A 59 2.93 3.81 7.48
N ALA A 60 4.06 3.23 7.10
CA ALA A 60 5.37 3.67 7.55
C ALA A 60 5.61 5.14 7.20
N THR A 61 5.31 5.56 5.98
CA THR A 61 5.49 6.95 5.52
C THR A 61 4.66 7.92 6.35
N ILE A 62 3.42 7.58 6.69
CA ILE A 62 2.55 8.42 7.53
C ILE A 62 3.07 8.44 8.97
N ALA A 63 3.44 7.28 9.52
CA ALA A 63 4.01 7.19 10.86
C ALA A 63 5.32 8.00 10.96
N PHE A 64 6.21 7.88 9.98
CA PHE A 64 7.44 8.67 9.88
C PHE A 64 7.14 10.16 9.71
N ARG A 65 6.16 10.55 8.88
CA ARG A 65 5.74 11.96 8.75
C ARG A 65 5.23 12.56 10.07
N LEU A 66 4.61 11.75 10.92
CA LEU A 66 4.09 12.19 12.22
C LEU A 66 5.16 12.15 13.32
N SER A 67 6.08 11.18 13.27
CA SER A 67 7.16 11.01 14.26
C SER A 67 8.41 11.84 13.98
N GLY A 68 8.67 12.24 12.74
CA GLY A 68 9.87 12.97 12.35
C GLY A 68 9.62 13.82 11.13
N GLY A 69 9.70 15.15 11.29
CA GLY A 69 9.98 16.03 10.17
C GLY A 69 11.17 15.45 9.41
N GLY A 70 10.94 15.14 8.14
CA GLY A 70 11.70 14.12 7.40
C GLY A 70 13.20 14.31 7.41
N GLN A 71 13.92 13.18 7.31
CA GLN A 71 15.17 13.00 6.54
C GLN A 71 15.73 11.61 6.90
N GLU A 72 15.33 10.56 6.17
CA GLU A 72 16.16 9.35 6.06
C GLU A 72 16.01 8.74 4.66
N GLN A 73 16.55 9.44 3.67
CA GLN A 73 17.02 8.78 2.44
C GLN A 73 18.47 8.36 2.68
N ALA A 74 18.64 7.24 3.37
CA ALA A 74 19.94 6.66 3.66
C ALA A 74 20.46 5.86 2.47
N VAL A 75 21.26 6.49 1.60
CA VAL A 75 22.44 5.87 0.99
C VAL A 75 23.52 6.95 0.78
N SER A 76 24.35 7.19 1.80
CA SER A 76 25.82 7.35 1.70
C SER A 76 26.40 7.61 3.10
N PRO A 77 27.50 6.97 3.54
CA PRO A 77 28.14 7.31 4.80
C PRO A 77 29.01 8.54 4.61
N ALA A 78 28.51 9.72 4.97
CA ALA A 78 29.32 10.93 5.15
C ALA A 78 29.37 11.26 6.65
N PRO A 79 30.56 11.62 7.20
CA PRO A 79 30.74 11.76 8.64
C PRO A 79 29.98 12.98 9.17
N ALA A 80 29.42 12.81 10.36
CA ALA A 80 28.79 13.86 11.15
C ALA A 80 29.79 14.99 11.44
N ASP A 81 29.42 16.22 11.09
CA ASP A 81 29.87 17.39 11.83
C ASP A 81 28.88 18.54 11.66
N ASP A 82 28.67 19.26 12.77
CA ASP A 82 28.01 20.56 12.89
C ASP A 82 26.46 20.63 12.83
N THR A 83 25.80 20.22 13.91
CA THR A 83 24.56 20.90 14.32
C THR A 83 24.93 22.31 14.79
N ALA A 84 24.99 23.25 13.85
CA ALA A 84 25.13 24.67 14.14
C ALA A 84 23.91 25.15 14.95
N VAL A 85 24.03 25.14 16.29
CA VAL A 85 23.02 25.72 17.18
C VAL A 85 23.08 27.24 17.05
N MET A 86 22.32 27.79 16.10
CA MET A 86 22.21 29.24 15.95
C MET A 86 21.24 29.79 17.00
N HIS A 87 21.76 30.53 17.97
CA HIS A 87 20.95 31.34 18.88
C HIS A 87 20.41 32.58 18.17
N VAL A 88 19.34 32.42 17.39
CA VAL A 88 18.58 33.56 16.85
C VAL A 88 17.64 34.07 17.94
N ARG A 89 18.17 34.87 18.87
CA ARG A 89 17.33 35.63 19.81
C ARG A 89 17.57 37.13 19.60
N PRO A 90 16.79 37.79 18.73
CA PRO A 90 16.90 39.23 18.58
C PRO A 90 16.48 39.92 19.89
N ASP A 91 17.42 40.56 20.59
CA ASP A 91 17.24 41.54 21.67
C ASP A 91 16.09 41.29 22.66
N GLY A 92 16.08 40.10 23.27
CA GLY A 92 15.07 39.75 24.28
C GLY A 92 13.66 39.56 23.74
N ALA A 93 13.49 39.43 22.42
CA ALA A 93 12.23 39.11 21.80
C ALA A 93 11.75 37.71 22.19
N GLU A 94 10.43 37.58 22.34
CA GLU A 94 9.73 36.33 22.59
C GLU A 94 9.45 35.65 21.25
N LEU A 95 9.79 34.37 21.13
CA LEU A 95 9.40 33.57 19.97
C LEU A 95 7.91 33.25 20.09
N ILE A 96 7.10 33.83 19.20
CA ILE A 96 5.65 33.65 19.18
C ILE A 96 5.27 32.42 18.36
N ALA A 97 5.95 32.21 17.23
CA ALA A 97 5.67 31.09 16.35
C ALA A 97 6.91 30.70 15.55
N ALA A 98 7.01 29.41 15.24
CA ALA A 98 7.94 28.89 14.26
C ALA A 98 7.13 28.11 13.21
N THR A 99 7.35 28.38 11.94
CA THR A 99 6.62 27.74 10.84
C THR A 99 7.61 27.29 9.78
N TRP A 100 7.45 26.05 9.33
CA TRP A 100 8.27 25.51 8.25
C TRP A 100 7.68 25.91 6.91
N SER A 101 8.53 26.37 5.98
CA SER A 101 8.17 26.73 4.61
C SER A 101 9.12 26.06 3.62
N ASP A 102 8.76 26.03 2.34
CA ASP A 102 9.59 25.44 1.28
C ASP A 102 10.96 26.15 1.14
N GLU A 103 11.08 27.41 1.57
CA GLU A 103 12.32 28.20 1.51
C GLU A 103 13.16 28.10 2.79
N GLY A 104 12.58 27.62 3.89
CA GLY A 104 13.26 27.50 5.18
C GLY A 104 12.33 27.64 6.39
N LEU A 105 12.93 27.83 7.56
CA LEU A 105 12.25 28.01 8.84
C LEU A 105 11.93 29.50 9.06
N LEU A 106 10.64 29.84 9.12
CA LEU A 106 10.17 31.18 9.45
C LEU A 106 9.96 31.28 10.97
N LEU A 107 10.67 32.21 11.61
CA LEU A 107 10.60 32.49 13.03
C LEU A 107 9.92 33.85 13.24
N HIS A 108 8.82 33.85 13.98
CA HIS A 108 8.11 35.07 14.38
C HIS A 108 8.48 35.42 15.82
N PHE A 109 9.17 36.54 15.98
CA PHE A 109 9.55 37.12 17.25
C PHE A 109 8.74 38.40 17.53
N ARG A 110 8.39 38.63 18.79
CA ARG A 110 7.75 39.87 19.23
C ARG A 110 8.58 40.52 20.32
N ASN A 111 8.81 41.82 20.20
CA ASN A 111 9.44 42.61 21.25
C ASN A 111 8.71 43.93 21.49
N ALA A 112 9.26 44.77 22.37
CA ALA A 112 8.70 46.09 22.67
C ALA A 112 8.66 47.02 21.43
N SER A 113 9.54 46.79 20.46
CA SER A 113 9.67 47.59 19.23
C SER A 113 8.74 47.15 18.10
N GLY A 114 8.16 45.95 18.15
CA GLY A 114 7.26 45.43 17.13
C GLY A 114 7.39 43.93 16.89
N ASP A 115 6.85 43.48 15.76
CA ASP A 115 6.91 42.09 15.31
C ASP A 115 8.06 41.92 14.32
N HIS A 116 8.83 40.85 14.47
CA HIS A 116 10.00 40.52 13.64
C HIS A 116 9.81 39.13 13.06
N LEU A 117 9.98 39.01 11.75
CA LEU A 117 9.96 37.74 11.04
C LEU A 117 11.36 37.47 10.52
N VAL A 118 11.95 36.35 10.92
CA VAL A 118 13.28 35.93 10.50
C VAL A 118 13.13 34.62 9.74
N LEU A 119 13.49 34.63 8.46
CA LEU A 119 13.58 33.42 7.65
C LEU A 119 15.00 32.88 7.78
N VAL A 120 15.10 31.64 8.24
CA VAL A 120 16.36 30.94 8.48
C VAL A 120 16.42 29.73 7.56
N ASN A 121 17.55 29.52 6.91
CA ASN A 121 17.80 28.30 6.17
C ASN A 121 17.86 27.14 7.18
N ALA A 122 16.95 26.18 7.07
CA ALA A 122 16.83 25.10 8.05
C ALA A 122 18.01 24.11 8.02
N GLU A 123 18.76 24.06 6.92
CA GLU A 123 19.91 23.16 6.74
C GLU A 123 21.20 23.77 7.29
N THR A 124 21.44 25.05 7.00
CA THR A 124 22.68 25.76 7.40
C THR A 124 22.52 26.59 8.65
N GLY A 125 21.29 26.74 9.14
CA GLY A 125 20.95 27.64 10.23
C GLY A 125 21.14 29.13 9.89
N ARG A 126 21.54 29.51 8.66
CA ARG A 126 21.84 30.92 8.36
C ARG A 126 20.57 31.73 8.14
N GLU A 127 20.54 32.95 8.67
CA GLU A 127 19.51 33.94 8.35
C GLU A 127 19.53 34.26 6.85
N ILE A 128 18.41 33.99 6.18
CA ILE A 128 18.18 34.29 4.77
C ILE A 128 17.65 35.72 4.65
N ARG A 129 16.61 36.05 5.43
CA ARG A 129 15.92 37.35 5.39
C ARG A 129 15.33 37.72 6.74
N ARG A 130 15.18 39.02 6.96
CA ARG A 130 14.50 39.59 8.12
C ARG A 130 13.53 40.67 7.69
N TYR A 131 12.34 40.60 8.24
CA TYR A 131 11.30 41.62 8.10
C TYR A 131 10.97 42.16 9.49
N SER A 132 11.06 43.48 9.65
CA SER A 132 10.63 44.19 10.85
C SER A 132 9.33 44.89 10.56
N LEU A 133 8.28 44.56 11.31
CA LEU A 133 7.01 45.26 11.25
C LEU A 133 6.91 46.18 12.47
N PRO A 134 6.99 47.51 12.25
CA PRO A 134 6.75 48.47 13.32
C PRO A 134 5.29 48.36 13.78
N ARG A 135 5.10 48.63 15.07
CA ARG A 135 3.81 48.52 15.74
C ARG A 135 2.86 49.69 15.44
#